data_AF-A0A2S9G064-F1
#
_entry.id   AF-A0A2S9G064-F1
#
_cell.length_a   1.000
_cell.length_b   1.000
_cell.length_c   1.000
_cell.angle_alpha   90.00
_cell.angle_beta   90.00
_cell.angle_gamma   90.00
#
_symmetry.space_group_name_H-M   'P 1'
#
loop_
_entity.id
_entity.type
_entity.pdbx_description
1 polymer ?
#
loop_
_entity_poly.entity_id
_entity_poly.type
_entity_poly.pdbx_seq_one_letter_code
_entity_poly.pdbx_strand_id
1 'polypeptide(L)'
;SAARFRGDAGALETLDVWDGYLAAHGAQLISARVELVNELAPGVEKAYQLLAPASRPASIRYRSGVAVIEEEAAAGNCDVEIFEA
;
A
#
# COMPACT_ATOMS: atom_id res chain seq x y z
N SER A 1 13.84 31.42 -21.54
CA SER A 1 13.72 29.97 -21.79
C SER A 1 12.26 29.56 -21.63
N ALA A 2 11.43 29.78 -22.66
CA ALA A 2 9.98 29.49 -22.59
C ALA A 2 9.45 28.81 -23.87
N ALA A 3 10.32 28.59 -24.86
CA ALA A 3 9.95 27.99 -26.14
C ALA A 3 10.05 26.45 -26.16
N ARG A 4 10.67 25.83 -25.14
CA ARG A 4 10.85 24.37 -25.06
C ARG A 4 9.62 23.61 -24.54
N PHE A 5 8.66 24.32 -23.92
CA PHE A 5 7.47 23.70 -23.31
C PHE A 5 6.23 23.73 -24.20
N ARG A 6 6.28 24.40 -25.37
CA ARG A 6 5.14 24.51 -26.29
C ARG A 6 4.89 23.26 -27.15
N GLY A 7 5.72 22.22 -26.99
CA GLY A 7 5.53 20.90 -27.62
C GLY A 7 5.22 19.77 -26.63
N ASP A 8 4.97 20.10 -25.36
CA ASP A 8 4.96 19.15 -24.23
C ASP A 8 3.56 18.68 -23.81
N ALA A 9 2.50 19.18 -24.46
CA ALA A 9 1.12 18.82 -24.11
C ALA A 9 0.85 17.30 -24.25
N GLY A 10 1.41 16.67 -25.29
CA GLY A 10 1.31 15.22 -25.47
C GLY A 10 2.15 14.42 -24.47
N ALA A 11 3.23 14.99 -23.94
CA ALA A 11 4.03 14.33 -22.90
C ALA A 11 3.33 14.39 -21.53
N LEU A 12 2.72 15.54 -21.19
CA LEU A 12 1.89 15.69 -19.99
C LEU A 12 0.66 14.77 -20.05
N GLU A 13 -0.02 14.70 -21.19
CA GLU A 13 -1.14 13.77 -21.40
C GLU A 13 -0.70 12.31 -21.19
N THR A 14 0.49 11.93 -21.66
CA THR A 14 1.00 10.58 -21.37
C THR A 14 1.32 10.37 -19.89
N LEU A 15 1.85 11.38 -19.18
CA LEU A 15 2.10 11.26 -17.74
C LEU A 15 0.81 11.05 -16.95
N ASP A 16 -0.26 11.79 -17.27
CA ASP A 16 -1.57 11.62 -16.61
C ASP A 16 -2.10 10.18 -16.79
N VAL A 17 -1.92 9.60 -17.99
CA VAL A 17 -2.30 8.22 -18.28
C VAL A 17 -1.45 7.22 -17.47
N TRP A 18 -0.14 7.45 -17.38
CA TRP A 18 0.75 6.59 -16.59
C TRP A 18 0.46 6.68 -15.09
N ASP A 19 0.18 7.88 -14.57
CA ASP A 19 -0.21 8.08 -13.18
C ASP A 19 -1.50 7.31 -12.86
N GLY A 20 -2.49 7.35 -13.74
CA GLY A 20 -3.71 6.54 -13.62
C GLY A 20 -3.44 5.03 -13.58
N TYR A 21 -2.61 4.51 -14.48
CA TYR A 21 -2.24 3.08 -14.46
C TYR A 21 -1.45 2.69 -13.22
N LEU A 22 -0.55 3.56 -12.74
CA LEU A 22 0.22 3.33 -11.53
C LEU A 22 -0.64 3.36 -10.28
N ALA A 23 -1.62 4.27 -10.20
CA ALA A 23 -2.59 4.31 -9.12
C ALA A 23 -3.42 3.03 -9.08
N ALA A 24 -4.02 2.64 -10.21
CA ALA A 24 -4.86 1.44 -10.31
C ALA A 24 -4.11 0.15 -9.93
N HIS A 25 -2.94 -0.09 -10.52
CA HIS A 25 -2.15 -1.29 -10.20
C HIS A 25 -1.47 -1.20 -8.84
N GLY A 26 -1.09 -0.01 -8.40
CA GLY A 26 -0.56 0.25 -7.07
C GLY A 26 -1.57 -0.11 -5.97
N ALA A 27 -2.83 0.29 -6.15
CA ALA A 27 -3.93 -0.02 -5.24
C ALA A 27 -4.15 -1.53 -5.11
N GLN A 28 -4.19 -2.25 -6.23
CA GLN A 28 -4.30 -3.72 -6.24
C GLN A 28 -3.15 -4.38 -5.47
N LEU A 29 -1.91 -3.93 -5.69
CA LEU A 29 -0.74 -4.45 -5.00
C LEU A 29 -0.78 -4.17 -3.49
N ILE A 30 -1.21 -2.97 -3.10
CA ILE A 30 -1.29 -2.57 -1.70
C ILE A 30 -2.40 -3.34 -0.97
N SER A 31 -3.58 -3.45 -1.57
CA SER A 31 -4.68 -4.27 -1.08
C SER A 31 -4.23 -5.70 -0.77
N ALA A 32 -3.62 -6.38 -1.74
CA ALA A 32 -3.11 -7.74 -1.57
C ALA A 32 -2.03 -7.85 -0.48
N ARG A 33 -1.18 -6.81 -0.32
CA ARG A 33 -0.17 -6.78 0.75
C ARG A 33 -0.80 -6.63 2.13
N VAL A 34 -1.81 -5.78 2.27
CA VAL A 34 -2.53 -5.59 3.54
C VAL A 34 -3.27 -6.87 3.92
N GLU A 35 -4.00 -7.47 2.97
CA GLU A 35 -4.66 -8.76 3.16
C GLU A 35 -3.68 -9.85 3.61
N LEU A 36 -2.55 -9.99 2.92
CA LEU A 36 -1.52 -10.97 3.27
C LEU A 36 -0.96 -10.73 4.69
N VAL A 37 -0.71 -9.48 5.09
CA VAL A 37 -0.22 -9.18 6.44
C VAL A 37 -1.27 -9.56 7.50
N ASN A 38 -2.55 -9.31 7.23
CA ASN A 38 -3.65 -9.68 8.12
C ASN A 38 -3.76 -11.21 8.26
N GLU A 39 -3.61 -11.96 7.16
CA GLU A 39 -3.60 -13.43 7.19
C GLU A 39 -2.40 -13.99 7.97
N LEU A 40 -1.22 -13.38 7.82
CA LEU A 40 0.00 -13.83 8.48
C LEU A 40 0.06 -13.47 9.96
N ALA A 41 -0.61 -12.40 10.41
CA ALA A 41 -0.57 -11.90 11.78
C ALA A 41 -0.78 -12.99 12.86
N PRO A 42 -1.85 -13.81 12.83
CA PRO A 42 -2.04 -14.88 13.82
C PRO A 42 -0.96 -15.97 13.74
N GLY A 43 -0.44 -16.24 12.54
CA GLY A 43 0.64 -17.21 12.32
C GLY A 43 1.95 -16.74 12.95
N VAL A 44 2.29 -15.46 12.80
CA VAL A 44 3.48 -14.85 13.41
C VAL A 44 3.38 -14.84 14.92
N GLU A 45 2.23 -14.43 15.47
CA GLU A 45 2.01 -14.45 16.92
C GLU A 45 2.22 -15.87 17.48
N LYS A 46 1.58 -16.88 16.88
CA LYS A 46 1.70 -18.28 17.30
C LYS A 46 3.15 -18.77 17.25
N ALA A 47 3.86 -18.50 16.16
CA ALA A 47 5.25 -18.93 16.01
C ALA A 47 6.16 -18.30 17.07
N TYR A 48 5.96 -17.02 17.38
CA TYR A 48 6.73 -16.32 18.41
C TYR A 48 6.42 -16.83 19.82
N GLN A 49 5.14 -17.10 20.10
CA GLN A 49 4.69 -17.62 21.39
C GLN A 49 5.25 -19.02 21.69
N LEU A 50 5.41 -19.86 20.65
CA LEU A 50 6.07 -21.18 20.80
C LEU A 50 7.54 -21.06 21.20
N LEU A 51 8.24 -20.02 20.75
CA LEU A 51 9.64 -19.78 21.05
C LEU A 51 9.85 -19.10 22.41
N ALA A 52 8.98 -18.15 22.76
CA ALA A 52 9.10 -17.36 23.99
C ALA A 52 7.74 -17.15 24.69
N PRO A 53 7.22 -18.15 25.42
CA PRO A 53 5.87 -18.12 25.99
C PRO A 53 5.60 -17.02 27.03
N ALA A 54 6.65 -16.51 27.68
CA ALA A 54 6.53 -15.43 28.66
C ALA A 54 6.60 -14.02 28.02
N SER A 55 6.85 -13.94 26.71
CA SER A 55 6.90 -12.66 26.00
C SER A 55 5.50 -12.09 25.78
N ARG A 56 5.43 -10.78 25.58
CA ARG A 56 4.23 -10.14 25.02
C ARG A 56 3.90 -10.74 23.63
N PRO A 57 2.62 -10.76 23.23
CA PRO A 57 2.23 -11.17 21.89
C PRO A 57 2.97 -10.39 20.82
N ALA A 58 3.55 -11.11 19.85
CA ALA A 58 4.14 -10.48 18.68
C ALA A 58 3.04 -10.03 17.72
N SER A 59 3.21 -8.84 17.13
CA SER A 59 2.29 -8.31 16.12
C SER A 59 3.09 -7.78 14.94
N ILE A 60 2.46 -7.82 13.77
CA ILE A 60 2.94 -7.24 12.52
C ILE A 60 1.85 -6.34 11.95
N ARG A 61 2.25 -5.37 11.15
CA ARG A 61 1.31 -4.51 10.39
C ARG A 61 1.96 -4.06 9.10
N TYR A 62 1.14 -3.77 8.09
CA TYR A 62 1.61 -3.09 6.90
C TYR A 62 2.00 -1.64 7.24
N ARG A 63 3.07 -1.15 6.59
CA ARG A 63 3.56 0.23 6.76
C ARG A 63 3.59 0.90 5.40
N SER A 64 3.02 2.09 5.30
CA SER A 64 3.03 2.92 4.11
C SER A 64 3.70 4.27 4.36
N GLY A 65 4.30 4.83 3.30
CA GLY A 65 4.73 6.23 3.27
C GLY A 65 3.60 7.20 2.91
N VAL A 66 2.47 6.67 2.45
CA VAL A 66 1.27 7.43 2.09
C VAL A 66 0.31 7.40 3.28
N ALA A 67 0.01 8.58 3.83
CA ALA A 67 -0.72 8.70 5.10
C ALA A 67 -2.10 8.04 5.08
N VAL A 68 -2.90 8.28 4.03
CA VAL A 68 -4.24 7.65 3.90
C VAL A 68 -4.14 6.13 3.86
N ILE A 69 -3.13 5.58 3.16
CA ILE A 69 -2.92 4.13 3.10
C ILE A 69 -2.47 3.57 4.45
N GLU A 70 -1.61 4.27 5.20
CA GLU A 70 -1.21 3.85 6.56
C GLU A 70 -2.43 3.82 7.49
N GLU A 71 -3.30 4.83 7.44
CA GLU A 71 -4.48 4.93 8.28
C GLU A 71 -5.51 3.82 7.96
N GLU A 72 -5.85 3.65 6.68
CA GLU A 72 -6.81 2.64 6.22
C GLU A 72 -6.31 1.21 6.45
N ALA A 73 -5.02 0.94 6.18
CA ALA A 73 -4.43 -0.36 6.47
C ALA A 73 -4.38 -0.64 7.98
N ALA A 74 -4.11 0.38 8.81
CA ALA A 74 -4.15 0.23 10.27
C ALA A 74 -5.57 0.00 10.80
N ALA A 75 -6.60 0.48 10.11
CA ALA A 75 -8.00 0.17 10.39
C ALA A 75 -8.40 -1.25 9.94
N GLY A 76 -7.50 -1.99 9.29
CA GLY A 76 -7.75 -3.35 8.79
C GLY A 76 -8.45 -3.38 7.43
N ASN A 77 -8.53 -2.24 6.75
CA ASN A 77 -9.18 -2.13 5.46
C ASN A 77 -8.30 -2.71 4.37
N CYS A 78 -8.87 -3.47 3.44
CA CYS A 78 -8.15 -4.05 2.30
C CYS A 78 -8.81 -3.76 0.95
N ASP A 79 -9.81 -2.88 0.90
CA ASP A 79 -10.50 -2.55 -0.34
C ASP A 79 -9.55 -1.84 -1.34
N VAL A 80 -9.52 -2.34 -2.58
CA VAL A 80 -8.70 -1.76 -3.65
C VAL A 80 -9.16 -0.34 -3.96
N GLU A 81 -10.48 -0.08 -3.98
CA GLU A 81 -11.01 1.25 -4.33
C GLU A 81 -10.56 2.33 -3.33
N ILE A 82 -10.29 1.94 -2.09
CA ILE A 82 -9.83 2.85 -1.04
C ILE A 82 -8.35 3.18 -1.19
N PHE A 83 -7.57 2.31 -1.83
CA PHE A 83 -6.15 2.54 -2.11
C PHE A 83 -5.89 3.15 -3.49
N GLU A 84 -6.90 3.19 -4.36
CA GLU A 84 -6.88 3.90 -5.64
C GLU A 84 -7.28 5.36 -5.43
N ALA A 85 -6.39 6.11 -4.76
CA ALA A 85 -6.54 7.54 -4.46
C ALA A 85 -5.98 8.45 -5.55
#